data_AF-A0A523GN10-F1
#
_entry.id   AF-A0A523GN10-F1
#
_cell.length_a   1.000
_cell.length_b   1.000
_cell.length_c   1.000
_cell.angle_alpha   90.00
_cell.angle_beta   90.00
_cell.angle_gamma   90.00
#
_symmetry.space_group_name_H-M   'P 1'
#
loop_
_entity.id
_entity.type
_entity.pdbx_description
1 polymer ?
#
loop_
_entity_poly.entity_id
_entity_poly.type
_entity_poly.pdbx_seq_one_letter_code
_entity_poly.pdbx_strand_id
1 'polypeptide(L)' 'GYMQVMPFWIREIGDSDDNLFHMRHNLRYGCVILRHYLRKEKGDYFRALGRYNGSLGKESYPNLVKGAWYGTWAYPS' A
#
# COMPACT_ATOMS: atom_id res chain seq x y z
N GLY A 1 -4.10 5.37 10.17
CA GLY A 1 -5.27 5.15 9.30
C GLY A 1 -5.26 3.73 8.76
N TYR A 2 -6.32 3.29 8.07
CA TYR A 2 -6.53 1.90 7.64
C TYR A 2 -5.34 1.27 6.88
N MET A 3 -4.72 2.01 5.97
CA MET A 3 -3.58 1.56 5.17
C MET A 3 -2.25 2.20 5.59
N GLN A 4 -2.21 2.83 6.77
CA GLN A 4 -1.01 3.50 7.33
C GLN A 4 -0.31 4.47 6.36
N VAL A 5 -1.08 5.11 5.48
CA VAL A 5 -0.58 6.15 4.56
C VAL A 5 0.00 7.31 5.37
N MET A 6 1.19 7.75 5.00
CA MET A 6 1.89 8.84 5.67
C MET A 6 1.46 10.21 5.13
N PRO A 7 1.29 11.25 5.98
CA PRO A 7 0.78 12.56 5.55
C PRO A 7 1.57 13.27 4.46
N PHE A 8 2.85 12.93 4.25
CA PHE A 8 3.62 13.53 3.16
C PHE A 8 3.03 13.21 1.80
N TRP A 9 2.35 12.07 1.63
CA TRP A 9 1.70 11.73 0.37
C TRP A 9 0.58 12.69 -0.02
N ILE A 10 -0.09 13.32 0.95
CA ILE A 10 -1.06 14.39 0.66
C ILE A 10 -0.36 15.56 -0.01
N ARG A 11 0.85 15.91 0.45
CA ARG A 11 1.63 17.01 -0.13
C ARG A 11 2.18 16.70 -1.52
N GLU A 12 2.44 15.42 -1.81
CA GLU A 12 3.05 14.99 -3.07
C GLU A 12 2.02 14.74 -4.18
N ILE A 13 0.85 14.17 -3.86
CA ILE A 13 -0.13 13.68 -4.86
C ILE A 13 -1.58 14.02 -4.51
N GLY A 14 -1.79 14.89 -3.53
CA GLY A 14 -3.09 15.19 -2.93
C GLY A 14 -3.58 16.61 -3.10
N ASP A 15 -4.81 16.84 -2.66
CA ASP A 15 -5.44 18.17 -2.58
C ASP A 15 -5.37 18.73 -1.14
N SER A 16 -5.51 20.06 -1.00
CA SER A 16 -5.43 20.74 0.30
C SER A 16 -6.48 20.28 1.32
N ASP A 17 -7.61 19.78 0.83
CA ASP A 17 -8.78 19.40 1.64
C ASP A 17 -8.78 17.89 1.98
N ASP A 18 -7.79 17.14 1.49
CA ASP A 18 -7.69 15.71 1.74
C ASP A 18 -7.29 15.41 3.19
N ASN A 19 -8.15 14.65 3.86
CA ASN A 19 -7.93 14.20 5.23
C ASN A 19 -7.78 12.66 5.31
N LEU A 20 -6.58 12.18 5.67
CA LEU A 20 -6.27 10.75 5.83
C LEU A 20 -6.95 10.06 7.03
N PHE A 21 -7.60 10.81 7.92
CA PHE A 21 -8.48 10.25 8.94
C PHE A 21 -9.83 9.80 8.36
N HIS A 22 -10.24 10.33 7.21
CA HIS A 22 -11.40 9.81 6.49
C HIS A 22 -11.05 8.51 5.79
N MET A 23 -11.86 7.47 6.06
CA MET A 23 -11.68 6.13 5.52
C MET A 23 -11.51 6.12 3.99
N ARG A 24 -12.38 6.84 3.26
CA ARG A 24 -12.36 6.88 1.79
C ARG A 24 -11.06 7.45 1.23
N HIS A 25 -10.57 8.56 1.80
CA HIS A 25 -9.27 9.12 1.40
C HIS A 25 -8.15 8.15 1.74
N ASN A 26 -8.12 7.62 2.97
CA ASN A 26 -7.06 6.70 3.39
C ASN A 26 -6.93 5.48 2.45
N LEU A 27 -8.06 4.85 2.11
CA LEU A 27 -8.10 3.70 1.20
C LEU A 27 -7.71 4.09 -0.23
N ARG A 28 -8.22 5.21 -0.76
CA ARG A 28 -7.88 5.69 -2.10
C ARG A 28 -6.37 5.92 -2.22
N TYR A 29 -5.78 6.65 -1.28
CA TYR A 29 -4.34 6.91 -1.26
C TYR A 29 -3.54 5.61 -1.19
N GLY A 30 -3.87 4.72 -0.24
CA GLY A 30 -3.15 3.47 -0.08
C GLY A 30 -3.18 2.61 -1.35
N CYS A 31 -4.34 2.49 -2.00
CA CYS A 31 -4.47 1.78 -3.27
C CYS A 31 -3.71 2.44 -4.42
N VAL A 32 -3.74 3.77 -4.53
CA VAL A 32 -3.03 4.51 -5.58
C VAL A 32 -1.51 4.37 -5.42
N ILE A 33 -0.99 4.53 -4.20
CA ILE A 33 0.44 4.39 -3.89
C ILE A 33 0.90 2.94 -4.15
N LEU A 34 0.13 1.94 -3.70
CA LEU A 34 0.46 0.54 -3.95
C LEU A 34 0.46 0.23 -5.46
N ARG A 35 -0.54 0.70 -6.21
CA ARG A 35 -0.60 0.54 -7.68
C ARG A 35 0.59 1.20 -8.35
N HIS A 36 1.00 2.40 -7.90
CA HIS A 36 2.20 3.07 -8.40
C HIS A 36 3.44 2.17 -8.23
N TYR A 37 3.65 1.61 -7.04
CA TYR A 37 4.81 0.73 -6.79
C TYR A 37 4.74 -0.59 -7.54
N LEU A 38 3.54 -1.18 -7.71
CA LEU A 38 3.38 -2.36 -8.55
C LEU A 38 3.76 -2.08 -10.01
N ARG A 39 3.38 -0.92 -10.56
CA ARG A 39 3.81 -0.53 -11.90
C ARG A 39 5.32 -0.33 -11.97
N LYS A 40 5.91 0.34 -10.97
CA LYS A 40 7.36 0.58 -10.89
C LYS A 40 8.18 -0.70 -10.80
N GLU A 41 7.68 -1.68 -10.06
CA GLU A 41 8.31 -2.99 -9.86
C GLU A 41 7.82 -4.06 -10.85
N LYS A 42 7.14 -3.64 -11.95
CA LYS A 42 6.69 -4.52 -13.04
C LYS A 42 5.85 -5.72 -12.56
N GLY A 43 5.01 -5.51 -11.55
CA GLY A 43 4.15 -6.54 -10.98
C GLY A 43 4.81 -7.39 -9.88
N ASP A 44 6.06 -7.13 -9.51
CA ASP A 44 6.68 -7.78 -8.37
C ASP A 44 6.09 -7.25 -7.05
N TYR A 45 5.15 -8.03 -6.48
CA TYR A 45 4.50 -7.73 -5.21
C TYR A 45 5.47 -7.67 -4.04
N PHE A 46 6.53 -8.48 -4.03
CA PHE A 46 7.49 -8.47 -2.94
C PHE A 46 8.20 -7.12 -2.86
N ARG A 47 8.71 -6.65 -4.01
CA ARG A 47 9.39 -5.36 -4.10
C ARG A 47 8.43 -4.19 -3.94
N ALA A 48 7.21 -4.27 -4.49
CA ALA A 48 6.21 -3.23 -4.36
C ALA A 48 5.76 -3.02 -2.91
N LEU A 49 5.47 -4.10 -2.18
CA LEU A 49 5.10 -4.03 -0.76
C LEU A 49 6.27 -3.54 0.10
N GLY A 50 7.50 -3.95 -0.22
CA GLY A 50 8.70 -3.42 0.41
C GLY A 50 8.82 -1.91 0.23
N ARG A 51 8.56 -1.37 -0.97
CA ARG A 51 8.53 0.09 -1.19
C ARG A 51 7.39 0.78 -0.46
N TYR A 52 6.19 0.21 -0.52
CA TYR A 52 5.00 0.77 0.15
C TYR A 52 5.23 0.98 1.65
N ASN A 53 5.88 0.01 2.30
CA ASN A 53 6.21 0.07 3.71
C ASN A 53 7.50 0.85 4.03
N GLY A 54 8.40 1.06 3.06
CA GLY A 54 9.72 1.66 3.30
C GLY A 54 10.81 0.66 3.68
N SER A 55 10.60 -0.64 3.43
CA SER A 55 11.48 -1.76 3.78
C SER A 55 11.97 -2.53 2.56
N LEU A 56 12.27 -1.84 1.44
CA LEU A 56 12.67 -2.46 0.17
C LEU A 56 13.80 -3.50 0.37
N GLY A 57 13.55 -4.72 -0.11
CA GLY A 57 14.49 -5.85 -0.01
C GLY A 57 14.37 -6.65 1.29
N LYS A 58 13.65 -6.16 2.31
CA LYS A 58 13.33 -6.93 3.52
C LYS A 58 12.06 -7.74 3.31
N GLU A 59 12.10 -8.99 3.75
CA GLU A 59 11.02 -9.94 3.50
C GLU A 59 9.88 -9.91 4.52
N SER A 60 10.13 -9.38 5.73
CA SER A 60 9.17 -9.45 6.84
C SER A 60 7.80 -8.86 6.47
N TYR A 61 7.74 -7.60 6.01
CA TYR A 61 6.48 -6.98 5.66
C TYR A 61 5.79 -7.62 4.43
N PRO A 62 6.48 -7.85 3.29
CA PRO A 62 5.87 -8.54 2.16
C PRO A 62 5.34 -9.94 2.48
N ASN A 63 6.05 -10.72 3.30
CA ASN A 63 5.63 -12.07 3.66
C ASN A 63 4.43 -12.05 4.61
N LEU A 64 4.35 -11.10 5.55
CA LEU A 64 3.18 -10.92 6.40
C LEU A 64 1.92 -10.62 5.56
N VAL A 65 2.01 -9.71 4.60
CA VAL A 65 0.88 -9.35 3.73
C VAL A 65 0.47 -10.53 2.84
N LYS A 66 1.43 -11.20 2.19
CA LYS A 66 1.14 -12.39 1.36
C LYS A 66 0.56 -13.54 2.17
N GLY A 67 1.05 -13.76 3.39
CA GLY A 67 0.54 -14.80 4.29
C GLY A 67 -0.93 -14.60 4.62
N ALA A 68 -1.32 -13.37 4.99
CA ALA A 68 -2.73 -13.04 5.22
C ALA A 68 -3.58 -13.16 3.93
N TRP A 69 -3.07 -12.66 2.80
CA TRP A 69 -3.77 -12.71 1.53
C TRP A 69 -4.05 -14.14 1.08
N TYR A 70 -3.03 -15.00 1.00
CA TYR A 70 -3.19 -16.36 0.49
C TYR A 70 -3.77 -17.33 1.52
N GLY A 71 -3.61 -17.06 2.81
CA GLY A 71 -4.06 -17.96 3.89
C GLY A 71 -5.46 -17.65 4.44
N THR A 72 -5.94 -16.41 4.35
CA THR A 72 -7.18 -16.00 5.03
C THR A 72 -8.16 -15.28 4.10
N TRP A 73 -7.64 -14.47 3.18
CA TRP A 73 -8.46 -13.55 2.38
C TRP A 73 -8.43 -13.85 0.87
N ALA A 74 -8.01 -15.05 0.49
CA ALA A 74 -8.03 -15.46 -0.90
C ALA A 74 -9.49 -15.60 -1.34
N TYR A 75 -9.88 -14.93 -2.43
CA TYR A 75 -11.20 -15.14 -3.01
C TYR A 75 -11.28 -16.58 -3.53
N PRO A 76 -12.34 -17.34 -3.20
CA PRO A 76 -12.57 -18.62 -3.82
C PRO A 76 -12.65 -18.44 -5.34
N SER A 77 -11.90 -19.27 -6.07
CA SER A 77 -11.90 -19.33 -7.53
C SER A 77 -13.19 -19.91 -8.08
#